data_AF-A0A3P6S3Z4-F1
#
_entry.id   AF-A0A3P6S3Z4-F1
#
_cell.length_a   1.000
_cell.length_b   1.000
_cell.length_c   1.000
_cell.angle_alpha   90.00
_cell.angle_beta   90.00
_cell.angle_gamma   90.00
#
_symmetry.space_group_name_H-M   'P 1'
#
loop_
_entity.id
_entity.type
_entity.pdbx_description
1 polymer ?
#
loop_
_entity_poly.entity_id
_entity_poly.type
_entity_poly.pdbx_seq_one_letter_code
_entity_poly.pdbx_strand_id
1 'polypeptide(L)'
;IFLGLWPEDWYNAVCIIATKSPVLIAQENLRSELIDNAAIKSDAISPNELQEFRNTVCGVLNHPTEVVPIVNRMDLAQCTYLLSVLRMEKMRVIHADYREAPHEFFKYLEDKTIRKDKGGMWVCLLSGATVVFEAYLEAYKRNRTNDISEPALEYHAQFLLVQFNHNLKEVRRCADACLSRLVDKFPYLLWNGHILTTALRLLQALQVNLLQDPSCSDPTFTMDGLPWSIQLQDTIEGRASVVKDFSQRCEQILQEAMKWAPAITHSHLLECFLLLTALLYQYCWIYRLRALGQLVQSLSGNNKTLLPDRDCTSWPKEYASSYGASSDTSLKLAMDAVISAGSDNTSMYLSSLHMRSMYLGQVKGMLASRAADEDETPEVSLIKRLETDFERAIVSGKYEEVKNAIMLLTALFVTLKGELHLG
;
A
#
# COMPACT_ATOMS: atom_id res chain seq x y z
N ILE A 1 29.53 11.21 3.38
CA ILE A 1 30.08 10.27 4.39
C ILE A 1 31.08 9.28 3.77
N PHE A 2 31.01 8.94 2.46
CA PHE A 2 31.97 8.01 1.84
C PHE A 2 33.11 8.66 1.04
N LEU A 3 33.02 9.96 0.73
CA LEU A 3 34.11 10.75 0.16
C LEU A 3 35.24 10.83 1.20
N GLY A 4 36.26 10.00 1.05
CA GLY A 4 37.46 10.01 1.91
C GLY A 4 38.01 8.64 2.31
N LEU A 5 37.23 7.56 2.15
CA LEU A 5 37.72 6.20 2.45
C LEU A 5 38.41 5.54 1.26
N TRP A 6 37.95 5.83 0.03
CA TRP A 6 38.44 5.21 -1.19
C TRP A 6 38.76 6.26 -2.27
N PRO A 7 39.68 5.95 -3.21
CA PRO A 7 39.81 6.68 -4.46
C PRO A 7 38.46 6.77 -5.18
N GLU A 8 38.24 7.85 -5.94
CA GLU A 8 36.97 8.12 -6.61
C GLU A 8 36.54 6.99 -7.55
N ASP A 9 37.46 6.47 -8.37
CA ASP A 9 37.20 5.36 -9.29
C ASP A 9 36.75 4.09 -8.55
N TRP A 10 37.34 3.82 -7.38
CA TRP A 10 36.97 2.67 -6.55
C TRP A 10 35.59 2.86 -5.95
N TYR A 11 35.30 4.08 -5.45
CA TYR A 11 33.98 4.41 -4.96
C TYR A 11 32.91 4.24 -6.04
N ASN A 12 33.15 4.77 -7.23
CA ASN A 12 32.23 4.65 -8.36
C ASN A 12 32.02 3.19 -8.78
N ALA A 13 33.10 2.40 -8.86
CA ALA A 13 33.01 0.97 -9.18
C ALA A 13 32.17 0.22 -8.14
N VAL A 14 32.38 0.47 -6.84
CA VAL A 14 31.60 -0.21 -5.79
C VAL A 14 30.14 0.25 -5.80
N CYS A 15 29.84 1.51 -6.14
CA CYS A 15 28.45 1.95 -6.33
C CYS A 15 27.77 1.17 -7.46
N ILE A 16 28.44 0.96 -8.60
CA ILE A 16 27.92 0.15 -9.72
C ILE A 16 27.74 -1.31 -9.30
N ILE A 17 28.67 -1.87 -8.51
CA ILE A 17 28.54 -3.22 -7.99
C ILE A 17 27.32 -3.30 -7.08
N ALA A 18 27.13 -2.36 -6.16
CA ALA A 18 26.02 -2.35 -5.22
C ALA A 18 24.64 -2.32 -5.91
N THR A 19 24.50 -1.63 -7.03
CA THR A 19 23.21 -1.59 -7.77
C THR A 19 22.86 -2.90 -8.44
N LYS A 20 23.87 -3.72 -8.79
CA LYS A 20 23.72 -4.99 -9.51
C LYS A 20 23.82 -6.23 -8.62
N SER A 21 24.42 -6.10 -7.44
CA SER A 21 24.60 -7.21 -6.51
C SER A 21 23.26 -7.73 -5.98
N PRO A 22 23.08 -9.05 -5.85
CA PRO A 22 21.93 -9.60 -5.14
C PRO A 22 21.97 -9.21 -3.66
N VAL A 23 20.83 -9.35 -2.97
CA VAL A 23 20.79 -9.21 -1.51
C VAL A 23 21.67 -10.27 -0.84
N LEU A 24 22.41 -9.87 0.20
CA LEU A 24 23.37 -10.72 0.92
C LEU A 24 22.66 -11.61 1.95
N ILE A 25 21.76 -12.47 1.48
CA ILE A 25 21.01 -13.40 2.33
C ILE A 25 21.71 -14.77 2.32
N ALA A 26 21.83 -15.37 3.50
CA ALA A 26 22.40 -16.71 3.65
C ALA A 26 21.46 -17.77 3.04
N GLN A 27 22.04 -18.82 2.45
CA GLN A 27 21.28 -19.90 1.83
C GLN A 27 20.80 -20.93 2.86
N GLU A 28 21.58 -21.15 3.91
CA GLU A 28 21.31 -22.16 4.95
C GLU A 28 21.28 -21.52 6.35
N ASN A 29 22.43 -21.46 7.01
CA ASN A 29 22.58 -20.93 8.35
C ASN A 29 23.57 -19.78 8.29
N LEU A 30 23.06 -18.57 8.57
CA LEU A 30 23.86 -17.35 8.60
C LEU A 30 25.13 -17.52 9.42
N ARG A 31 25.07 -18.12 10.61
CA ARG A 31 26.25 -18.26 11.47
C ARG A 31 27.32 -19.15 10.85
N SER A 32 26.93 -20.27 10.23
CA SER A 32 27.86 -21.18 9.57
C SER A 32 28.51 -20.52 8.36
N GLU A 33 27.71 -19.89 7.51
CA GLU A 33 28.21 -19.20 6.31
C GLU A 33 29.14 -18.04 6.64
N LEU A 34 28.90 -17.32 7.74
CA LEU A 34 29.79 -16.25 8.20
C LEU A 34 31.14 -16.78 8.69
N ILE A 35 31.18 -17.98 9.26
CA ILE A 35 32.43 -18.63 9.67
C ILE A 35 33.18 -19.13 8.44
N ASP A 36 32.47 -19.79 7.52
CA ASP A 36 33.08 -20.41 6.33
C ASP A 36 33.60 -19.36 5.32
N ASN A 37 32.93 -18.21 5.23
CA ASN A 37 33.32 -17.10 4.34
C ASN A 37 34.17 -16.03 5.05
N ALA A 38 34.65 -16.28 6.26
CA ALA A 38 35.54 -15.36 6.97
C ALA A 38 36.89 -15.28 6.24
N ALA A 39 37.04 -14.29 5.36
CA ALA A 39 38.31 -14.01 4.66
C ALA A 39 39.47 -13.71 5.64
N ILE A 40 39.14 -13.27 6.86
CA ILE A 40 40.08 -13.02 7.95
C ILE A 40 39.75 -13.97 9.09
N LYS A 41 40.71 -14.81 9.50
CA LYS A 41 40.57 -15.65 10.71
C LYS A 41 40.39 -14.74 11.92
N SER A 42 39.37 -14.99 12.74
CA SER A 42 39.04 -14.20 13.94
C SER A 42 40.22 -14.00 14.88
N ASP A 43 41.14 -14.96 14.93
CA ASP A 43 42.29 -14.99 15.83
C ASP A 43 43.39 -13.97 15.46
N ALA A 44 43.30 -13.36 14.28
CA ALA A 44 44.28 -12.38 13.80
C ALA A 44 43.99 -10.93 14.21
N ILE A 45 42.86 -10.66 14.89
CA ILE A 45 42.37 -9.30 15.14
C ILE A 45 42.47 -8.95 16.62
N SER A 46 42.98 -7.75 16.90
CA SER A 46 43.07 -7.25 18.26
C SER A 46 41.69 -6.88 18.82
N PRO A 47 41.48 -6.98 20.16
CA PRO A 47 40.24 -6.54 20.80
C PRO A 47 39.90 -5.07 20.52
N ASN A 48 40.92 -4.22 20.33
CA ASN A 48 40.74 -2.80 20.02
C ASN A 48 40.17 -2.60 18.62
N GLU A 49 40.72 -3.26 17.60
CA GLU A 49 40.19 -3.20 16.22
C GLU A 49 38.75 -3.69 16.16
N LEU A 50 38.42 -4.78 16.87
CA LEU A 50 37.04 -5.27 16.93
C LEU A 50 36.09 -4.22 17.56
N GLN A 51 36.55 -3.49 18.58
CA GLN A 51 35.75 -2.42 19.16
C GLN A 51 35.56 -1.24 18.20
N GLU A 52 36.55 -0.92 17.37
CA GLU A 52 36.41 0.08 16.30
C GLU A 52 35.36 -0.34 15.26
N PHE A 53 35.32 -1.62 14.86
CA PHE A 53 34.27 -2.15 14.00
C PHE A 53 32.88 -2.01 14.64
N ARG A 54 32.74 -2.38 15.92
CA ARG A 54 31.48 -2.25 16.66
C ARG A 54 31.02 -0.78 16.76
N ASN A 55 31.94 0.13 17.06
CA ASN A 55 31.66 1.56 17.11
C ASN A 55 31.24 2.10 15.73
N THR A 56 31.87 1.61 14.66
CA THR A 56 31.49 1.96 13.29
C THR A 56 30.08 1.49 12.95
N VAL A 57 29.72 0.26 13.32
CA VAL A 57 28.36 -0.28 13.14
C VAL A 57 27.34 0.56 13.92
N CYS A 58 27.59 0.83 15.19
CA CYS A 58 26.75 1.70 16.02
C CYS A 58 26.59 3.09 15.41
N GLY A 59 27.68 3.67 14.88
CA GLY A 59 27.67 4.95 14.20
C GLY A 59 26.81 4.96 12.94
N VAL A 60 26.91 3.92 12.10
CA VAL A 60 26.07 3.78 10.89
C VAL A 60 24.59 3.65 11.26
N LEU A 61 24.27 2.95 12.35
CA LEU A 61 22.90 2.75 12.84
C LEU A 61 22.35 3.92 13.67
N ASN A 62 23.10 5.02 13.84
CA ASN A 62 22.74 6.16 14.69
C ASN A 62 22.54 5.82 16.18
N HIS A 63 23.32 4.86 16.70
CA HIS A 63 23.35 4.47 18.12
C HIS A 63 21.98 4.15 18.76
N PRO A 64 21.19 3.21 18.21
CA PRO A 64 19.90 2.84 18.81
C PRO A 64 20.12 2.15 20.16
N THR A 65 19.40 2.60 21.20
CA THR A 65 19.57 2.09 22.58
C THR A 65 19.39 0.58 22.71
N GLU A 66 18.49 -0.01 21.94
CA GLU A 66 18.22 -1.45 21.92
C GLU A 66 19.29 -2.25 21.16
N VAL A 67 19.97 -1.63 20.19
CA VAL A 67 20.89 -2.29 19.26
C VAL A 67 22.35 -2.20 19.75
N VAL A 68 22.74 -1.10 20.38
CA VAL A 68 24.11 -0.89 20.89
C VAL A 68 24.59 -2.06 21.78
N PRO A 69 23.80 -2.59 22.73
CA PRO A 69 24.22 -3.74 23.54
C PRO A 69 24.41 -5.03 22.73
N ILE A 70 23.64 -5.20 21.64
CA ILE A 70 23.72 -6.36 20.76
C ILE A 70 25.01 -6.28 19.94
N VAL A 71 25.27 -5.13 19.31
CA VAL A 71 26.48 -4.89 18.51
C VAL A 71 27.74 -5.06 19.35
N ASN A 72 27.74 -4.59 20.61
CA ASN A 72 28.89 -4.77 21.50
C ASN A 72 29.19 -6.24 21.86
N ARG A 73 28.26 -7.17 21.61
CA ARG A 73 28.46 -8.61 21.79
C ARG A 73 28.79 -9.35 20.50
N MET A 74 28.69 -8.67 19.35
CA MET A 74 28.95 -9.29 18.03
C MET A 74 30.43 -9.58 17.83
N ASP A 75 30.72 -10.68 17.15
CA ASP A 75 32.06 -10.99 16.66
C ASP A 75 32.38 -10.20 15.36
N LEU A 76 33.61 -10.35 14.87
CA LEU A 76 34.04 -9.66 13.65
C LEU A 76 33.18 -10.06 12.44
N ALA A 77 32.88 -11.35 12.27
CA ALA A 77 32.16 -11.84 11.10
C ALA A 77 30.75 -11.24 11.04
N GLN A 78 30.07 -11.18 12.19
CA GLN A 78 28.78 -10.50 12.34
C GLN A 78 28.88 -9.00 12.06
N CYS A 79 29.86 -8.30 12.63
CA CYS A 79 30.06 -6.87 12.38
C CYS A 79 30.34 -6.58 10.89
N THR A 80 31.18 -7.41 10.26
CA THR A 80 31.56 -7.28 8.85
C THR A 80 30.36 -7.51 7.94
N TYR A 81 29.57 -8.55 8.20
CA TYR A 81 28.34 -8.82 7.47
C TYR A 81 27.35 -7.66 7.57
N LEU A 82 27.04 -7.23 8.80
CA LEU A 82 26.09 -6.14 9.03
C LEU A 82 26.55 -4.84 8.36
N LEU A 83 27.82 -4.50 8.49
CA LEU A 83 28.39 -3.31 7.86
C LEU A 83 28.35 -3.42 6.32
N SER A 84 28.59 -4.61 5.77
CA SER A 84 28.53 -4.88 4.33
C SER A 84 27.11 -4.68 3.81
N VAL A 85 26.11 -5.27 4.46
CA VAL A 85 24.68 -5.08 4.13
C VAL A 85 24.32 -3.59 4.18
N LEU A 86 24.57 -2.92 5.30
CA LEU A 86 24.17 -1.51 5.48
C LEU A 86 24.83 -0.57 4.47
N ARG A 87 26.12 -0.77 4.18
CA ARG A 87 26.85 0.08 3.22
C ARG A 87 26.40 -0.21 1.79
N MET A 88 26.29 -1.48 1.41
CA MET A 88 25.89 -1.87 0.07
C MET A 88 24.47 -1.40 -0.22
N GLU A 89 23.52 -1.62 0.70
CA GLU A 89 22.14 -1.17 0.51
C GLU A 89 22.02 0.35 0.52
N LYS A 90 22.81 1.06 1.34
CA LYS A 90 22.88 2.52 1.27
C LYS A 90 23.42 3.02 -0.08
N MET A 91 24.40 2.35 -0.67
CA MET A 91 24.89 2.69 -2.01
C MET A 91 23.85 2.34 -3.08
N ARG A 92 23.18 1.19 -2.98
CA ARG A 92 22.12 0.73 -3.88
C ARG A 92 21.00 1.78 -3.95
N VAL A 93 20.46 2.21 -2.81
CA VAL A 93 19.33 3.16 -2.82
C VAL A 93 19.71 4.57 -3.28
N ILE A 94 20.99 4.95 -3.24
CA ILE A 94 21.45 6.27 -3.70
C ILE A 94 21.69 6.27 -5.21
N HIS A 95 22.19 5.17 -5.77
CA HIS A 95 22.74 5.11 -7.12
C HIS A 95 21.97 4.20 -8.10
N ALA A 96 20.98 3.44 -7.63
CA ALA A 96 20.20 2.58 -8.51
C ALA A 96 19.21 3.38 -9.36
N ASP A 97 19.07 2.99 -10.63
CA ASP A 97 18.09 3.57 -11.56
C ASP A 97 16.68 2.96 -11.42
N TYR A 98 16.56 1.78 -10.80
CA TYR A 98 15.29 1.10 -10.60
C TYR A 98 14.61 1.53 -9.30
N ARG A 99 13.30 1.77 -9.37
CA ARG A 99 12.50 2.28 -8.24
C ARG A 99 12.39 1.29 -7.08
N GLU A 100 12.56 0.00 -7.29
CA GLU A 100 12.42 -1.04 -6.24
C GLU A 100 13.62 -1.12 -5.29
N ALA A 101 14.69 -0.34 -5.51
CA ALA A 101 15.91 -0.42 -4.72
C ALA A 101 15.70 -0.31 -3.18
N PRO A 102 14.83 0.58 -2.66
CA PRO A 102 14.55 0.62 -1.23
C PRO A 102 13.77 -0.60 -0.69
N HIS A 103 13.06 -1.32 -1.57
CA HIS A 103 12.25 -2.49 -1.19
C HIS A 103 13.12 -3.73 -0.99
N GLU A 104 14.28 -3.81 -1.66
CA GLU A 104 15.23 -4.91 -1.52
C GLU A 104 15.65 -5.14 -0.07
N PHE A 105 15.71 -4.08 0.75
CA PHE A 105 16.06 -4.21 2.17
C PHE A 105 15.05 -5.05 2.96
N PHE A 106 13.77 -5.05 2.59
CA PHE A 106 12.74 -5.83 3.28
C PHE A 106 12.96 -7.35 3.10
N LYS A 107 13.66 -7.78 2.05
CA LYS A 107 14.01 -9.20 1.86
C LYS A 107 14.86 -9.74 3.01
N TYR A 108 15.76 -8.93 3.59
CA TYR A 108 16.52 -9.33 4.78
C TYR A 108 15.63 -9.47 6.03
N LEU A 109 14.55 -8.68 6.12
CA LEU A 109 13.65 -8.70 7.27
C LEU A 109 12.71 -9.91 7.24
N GLU A 110 12.33 -10.33 6.04
CA GLU A 110 11.44 -11.47 5.79
C GLU A 110 12.20 -12.82 5.80
N ASP A 111 13.51 -12.80 5.60
CA ASP A 111 14.32 -14.01 5.54
C ASP A 111 14.28 -14.84 6.83
N LYS A 112 14.15 -16.16 6.67
CA LYS A 112 14.01 -17.10 7.80
C LYS A 112 15.36 -17.41 8.46
N THR A 113 16.45 -17.37 7.72
CA THR A 113 17.80 -17.71 8.22
C THR A 113 18.30 -16.61 9.14
N ILE A 114 18.10 -15.35 8.76
CA ILE A 114 18.46 -14.16 9.54
C ILE A 114 17.60 -14.08 10.81
N ARG A 115 16.29 -14.35 10.71
CA ARG A 115 15.37 -14.30 11.86
C ARG A 115 15.67 -15.32 12.95
N LYS A 116 16.14 -16.49 12.56
CA LYS A 116 16.49 -17.58 13.51
C LYS A 116 17.86 -17.40 14.15
N ASP A 117 18.65 -16.42 13.70
CA ASP A 117 19.94 -16.14 14.28
C ASP A 117 19.83 -15.69 15.75
N LYS A 118 20.68 -16.27 16.60
CA LYS A 118 20.74 -15.95 18.03
C LYS A 118 21.66 -14.78 18.35
N GLY A 119 22.44 -14.32 17.37
CA GLY A 119 23.36 -13.19 17.49
C GLY A 119 22.67 -11.82 17.50
N GLY A 120 21.34 -11.77 17.31
CA GLY A 120 20.59 -10.51 17.27
C GLY A 120 20.78 -9.73 15.98
N MET A 121 21.24 -10.39 14.90
CA MET A 121 21.42 -9.77 13.59
C MET A 121 20.13 -9.15 13.06
N TRP A 122 19.01 -9.86 13.20
CA TRP A 122 17.71 -9.39 12.72
C TRP A 122 17.27 -8.07 13.37
N VAL A 123 17.52 -7.88 14.66
CA VAL A 123 17.20 -6.63 15.37
C VAL A 123 18.03 -5.46 14.84
N CYS A 124 19.30 -5.71 14.52
CA CYS A 124 20.18 -4.70 13.92
C CYS A 124 19.71 -4.32 12.51
N LEU A 125 19.26 -5.30 11.72
CA LEU A 125 18.72 -5.07 10.38
C LEU A 125 17.38 -4.32 10.41
N LEU A 126 16.49 -4.64 11.36
CA LEU A 126 15.25 -3.87 11.56
C LEU A 126 15.52 -2.38 11.81
N SER A 127 16.55 -2.06 12.61
CA SER A 127 17.00 -0.68 12.79
C SER A 127 17.62 -0.11 11.51
N GLY A 128 18.46 -0.91 10.84
CA GLY A 128 19.13 -0.56 9.59
C GLY A 128 18.19 -0.19 8.45
N ALA A 129 17.03 -0.84 8.34
CA ALA A 129 16.03 -0.56 7.32
C ALA A 129 15.60 0.91 7.32
N THR A 130 15.34 1.47 8.51
CA THR A 130 14.95 2.88 8.64
C THR A 130 16.09 3.83 8.25
N VAL A 131 17.34 3.45 8.52
CA VAL A 131 18.53 4.24 8.18
C VAL A 131 18.79 4.23 6.67
N VAL A 132 18.67 3.08 6.02
CA VAL A 132 18.83 2.95 4.57
C VAL A 132 17.71 3.68 3.85
N PHE A 133 16.47 3.54 4.32
CA PHE A 133 15.33 4.26 3.77
C PHE A 133 15.48 5.79 3.94
N GLU A 134 15.95 6.26 5.10
CA GLU A 134 16.27 7.67 5.30
C GLU A 134 17.32 8.20 4.31
N ALA A 135 18.35 7.38 4.01
CA ALA A 135 19.36 7.74 3.03
C ALA A 135 18.78 7.88 1.61
N TYR A 136 17.82 7.02 1.24
CA TYR A 136 17.06 7.18 -0.01
C TYR A 136 16.31 8.50 -0.03
N LEU A 137 15.52 8.80 1.02
CA LEU A 137 14.73 10.03 1.09
C LEU A 137 15.61 11.29 1.02
N GLU A 138 16.76 11.28 1.68
CA GLU A 138 17.77 12.35 1.59
C GLU A 138 18.34 12.52 0.19
N ALA A 139 18.69 11.42 -0.49
CA ALA A 139 19.18 11.47 -1.86
C ALA A 139 18.11 11.96 -2.84
N TYR A 140 16.88 11.45 -2.70
CA TYR A 140 15.73 11.86 -3.50
C TYR A 140 15.49 13.38 -3.40
N LYS A 141 15.47 13.92 -2.18
CA LYS A 141 15.27 15.35 -1.92
C LYS A 141 16.39 16.23 -2.49
N ARG A 142 17.63 15.74 -2.52
CA ARG A 142 18.78 16.49 -3.06
C ARG A 142 18.81 16.50 -4.59
N ASN A 143 18.46 15.38 -5.22
CA ASN A 143 18.65 15.17 -6.66
C ASN A 143 17.46 15.67 -7.49
N ARG A 144 16.25 15.79 -6.92
CA ARG A 144 15.04 16.17 -7.67
C ARG A 144 14.43 17.46 -7.13
N THR A 145 14.99 18.59 -7.54
CA THR A 145 14.49 19.92 -7.18
C THR A 145 13.32 20.41 -8.03
N ASN A 146 13.09 19.84 -9.23
CA ASN A 146 12.17 20.44 -10.22
C ASN A 146 11.24 19.46 -10.96
N ASP A 147 11.18 18.19 -10.57
CA ASP A 147 10.42 17.20 -11.32
C ASP A 147 9.27 16.65 -10.46
N ILE A 148 8.03 16.94 -10.87
CA ILE A 148 6.76 16.49 -10.28
C ILE A 148 6.57 14.99 -10.55
N SER A 149 7.66 14.22 -10.45
CA SER A 149 7.62 12.77 -10.52
C SER A 149 7.17 12.23 -9.16
N GLU A 150 5.92 12.54 -8.84
CA GLU A 150 5.10 11.96 -7.78
C GLU A 150 5.08 10.41 -7.76
N PRO A 151 5.12 9.66 -8.90
CA PRO A 151 4.85 8.22 -8.86
C PRO A 151 5.88 7.39 -8.07
N ALA A 152 7.13 7.84 -7.92
CA ALA A 152 8.14 7.08 -7.19
C ALA A 152 7.82 7.05 -5.68
N LEU A 153 7.49 8.21 -5.09
CA LEU A 153 7.16 8.30 -3.67
C LEU A 153 5.80 7.66 -3.36
N GLU A 154 4.83 7.79 -4.28
CA GLU A 154 3.58 7.04 -4.22
C GLU A 154 3.80 5.54 -4.21
N TYR A 155 4.66 5.04 -5.12
CA TYR A 155 5.00 3.62 -5.21
C TYR A 155 5.59 3.09 -3.90
N HIS A 156 6.47 3.85 -3.25
CA HIS A 156 7.00 3.49 -1.92
C HIS A 156 5.95 3.53 -0.83
N ALA A 157 5.08 4.55 -0.81
CA ALA A 157 4.00 4.62 0.16
C ALA A 157 3.06 3.42 0.04
N GLN A 158 2.69 3.03 -1.19
CA GLN A 158 1.87 1.86 -1.46
C GLN A 158 2.55 0.56 -1.01
N PHE A 159 3.84 0.39 -1.29
CA PHE A 159 4.62 -0.75 -0.79
C PHE A 159 4.59 -0.83 0.74
N LEU A 160 4.80 0.30 1.43
CA LEU A 160 4.81 0.36 2.88
C LEU A 160 3.42 0.08 3.49
N LEU A 161 2.34 0.51 2.83
CA LEU A 161 0.97 0.17 3.23
C LEU A 161 0.70 -1.34 3.10
N VAL A 162 1.23 -2.00 2.07
CA VAL A 162 1.17 -3.46 1.93
C VAL A 162 1.96 -4.13 3.05
N GLN A 163 3.20 -3.70 3.28
CA GLN A 163 4.08 -4.27 4.32
C GLN A 163 3.58 -4.02 5.75
N PHE A 164 2.81 -2.95 5.97
CA PHE A 164 2.13 -2.72 7.25
C PHE A 164 1.15 -3.85 7.60
N ASN A 165 0.70 -4.63 6.62
CA ASN A 165 -0.23 -5.75 6.82
C ASN A 165 0.46 -7.12 6.88
N HIS A 166 1.80 -7.16 6.94
CA HIS A 166 2.57 -8.40 7.00
C HIS A 166 2.30 -9.20 8.29
N ASN A 167 2.46 -10.53 8.24
CA ASN A 167 2.30 -11.38 9.41
C ASN A 167 3.33 -11.17 10.54
N LEU A 168 4.47 -10.51 10.27
CA LEU A 168 5.51 -10.26 11.25
C LEU A 168 5.32 -8.89 11.86
N LYS A 169 5.06 -8.84 13.16
CA LYS A 169 4.82 -7.59 13.89
C LYS A 169 5.98 -6.61 13.75
N GLU A 170 7.21 -7.09 13.74
CA GLU A 170 8.41 -6.28 13.62
C GLU A 170 8.57 -5.69 12.22
N VAL A 171 8.20 -6.44 11.16
CA VAL A 171 8.16 -5.92 9.79
C VAL A 171 7.08 -4.85 9.66
N ARG A 172 5.89 -5.07 10.25
CA ARG A 172 4.83 -4.06 10.31
C ARG A 172 5.31 -2.77 10.97
N ARG A 173 5.97 -2.86 12.13
CA ARG A 173 6.55 -1.70 12.83
C ARG A 173 7.62 -1.00 12.01
N CYS A 174 8.45 -1.75 11.28
CA CYS A 174 9.47 -1.20 10.40
C CYS A 174 8.84 -0.45 9.21
N ALA A 175 7.87 -1.06 8.54
CA ALA A 175 7.10 -0.43 7.47
C ALA A 175 6.42 0.85 7.95
N ASP A 176 5.84 0.81 9.16
CA ASP A 176 5.22 1.96 9.79
C ASP A 176 6.20 3.11 10.03
N ALA A 177 7.39 2.80 10.58
CA ALA A 177 8.44 3.78 10.83
C ALA A 177 8.96 4.39 9.52
N CYS A 178 9.14 3.59 8.47
CA CYS A 178 9.52 4.08 7.15
C CYS A 178 8.41 4.96 6.55
N LEU A 179 7.14 4.59 6.69
CA LEU A 179 6.01 5.37 6.21
C LEU A 179 5.92 6.72 6.94
N SER A 180 6.11 6.73 8.26
CA SER A 180 6.16 7.96 9.05
C SER A 180 7.28 8.89 8.58
N ARG A 181 8.50 8.38 8.37
CA ARG A 181 9.61 9.18 7.81
C ARG A 181 9.33 9.73 6.42
N LEU A 182 8.66 8.93 5.58
CA LEU A 182 8.26 9.33 4.25
C LEU A 182 7.31 10.53 4.30
N VAL A 183 6.24 10.45 5.10
CA VAL A 183 5.26 11.53 5.23
C VAL A 183 5.79 12.73 6.00
N ASP A 184 6.70 12.53 6.97
CA ASP A 184 7.37 13.62 7.69
C ASP A 184 8.22 14.47 6.73
N LYS A 185 8.87 13.82 5.75
CA LYS A 185 9.68 14.52 4.75
C LYS A 185 8.88 15.07 3.57
N PHE A 186 7.81 14.37 3.19
CA PHE A 186 6.93 14.70 2.06
C PHE A 186 5.46 14.68 2.50
N PRO A 187 4.98 15.71 3.25
CA PRO A 187 3.65 15.69 3.87
C PRO A 187 2.49 15.57 2.88
N TYR A 188 2.68 16.03 1.64
CA TYR A 188 1.64 15.99 0.60
C TYR A 188 1.17 14.58 0.25
N LEU A 189 1.97 13.56 0.56
CA LEU A 189 1.61 12.16 0.37
C LEU A 189 0.41 11.74 1.24
N LEU A 190 0.15 12.43 2.35
CA LEU A 190 -1.00 12.14 3.22
C LEU A 190 -2.35 12.38 2.51
N TRP A 191 -2.43 13.40 1.66
CA TRP A 191 -3.65 13.74 0.91
C TRP A 191 -3.54 13.41 -0.59
N ASN A 192 -2.59 12.55 -0.96
CA ASN A 192 -2.49 12.06 -2.33
C ASN A 192 -3.60 11.04 -2.62
N GLY A 193 -4.36 11.26 -3.69
CA GLY A 193 -5.51 10.44 -4.06
C GLY A 193 -5.19 8.96 -4.27
N HIS A 194 -4.05 8.63 -4.88
CA HIS A 194 -3.63 7.24 -5.10
C HIS A 194 -3.29 6.54 -3.78
N ILE A 195 -2.59 7.20 -2.87
CA ILE A 195 -2.25 6.63 -1.55
C ILE A 195 -3.52 6.42 -0.71
N LEU A 196 -4.41 7.42 -0.65
CA LEU A 196 -5.67 7.31 0.08
C LEU A 196 -6.56 6.19 -0.48
N THR A 197 -6.66 6.10 -1.81
CA THR A 197 -7.42 5.04 -2.49
C THR A 197 -6.81 3.67 -2.21
N THR A 198 -5.48 3.53 -2.30
CA THR A 198 -4.80 2.26 -2.01
C THR A 198 -5.01 1.84 -0.55
N ALA A 199 -4.88 2.74 0.41
CA ALA A 199 -5.09 2.43 1.82
C ALA A 199 -6.52 1.92 2.08
N LEU A 200 -7.54 2.61 1.57
CA LEU A 200 -8.94 2.23 1.74
C LEU A 200 -9.32 0.95 0.98
N ARG A 201 -8.84 0.78 -0.25
CA ARG A 201 -9.05 -0.46 -1.03
C ARG A 201 -8.40 -1.65 -0.35
N LEU A 202 -7.19 -1.48 0.16
CA LEU A 202 -6.49 -2.54 0.87
C LEU A 202 -7.22 -2.92 2.16
N LEU A 203 -7.69 -1.92 2.93
CA LEU A 203 -8.48 -2.15 4.13
C LEU A 203 -9.76 -2.93 3.80
N GLN A 204 -10.49 -2.50 2.78
CA GLN A 204 -11.70 -3.19 2.33
C GLN A 204 -11.41 -4.63 1.92
N ALA A 205 -10.37 -4.85 1.12
CA ALA A 205 -10.06 -6.18 0.60
C ALA A 205 -9.60 -7.14 1.70
N LEU A 206 -8.84 -6.66 2.70
CA LEU A 206 -8.48 -7.45 3.87
C LEU A 206 -9.69 -7.78 4.75
N GLN A 207 -10.65 -6.86 4.89
CA GLN A 207 -11.91 -7.13 5.60
C GLN A 207 -12.74 -8.18 4.89
N VAL A 208 -12.82 -8.12 3.56
CA VAL A 208 -13.48 -9.15 2.75
C VAL A 208 -12.76 -10.49 2.89
N ASN A 209 -11.43 -10.50 2.96
CA ASN A 209 -10.66 -11.74 3.16
C ASN A 209 -11.05 -12.46 4.48
N LEU A 210 -11.32 -11.72 5.57
CA LEU A 210 -11.79 -12.32 6.83
C LEU A 210 -13.08 -13.12 6.66
N LEU A 211 -13.95 -12.70 5.74
CA LEU A 211 -15.23 -13.37 5.47
C LEU A 211 -15.08 -14.53 4.48
N GLN A 212 -14.12 -14.43 3.55
CA GLN A 212 -13.92 -15.40 2.47
C GLN A 212 -13.08 -16.60 2.90
N ASP A 213 -12.11 -16.38 3.77
CA ASP A 213 -11.21 -17.43 4.28
C ASP A 213 -11.22 -17.48 5.81
N PRO A 214 -12.35 -17.90 6.43
CA PRO A 214 -12.44 -18.06 7.88
C PRO A 214 -11.55 -19.20 8.39
N SER A 215 -11.19 -20.15 7.52
CA SER A 215 -10.28 -21.27 7.83
C SER A 215 -8.80 -20.89 7.82
N CYS A 216 -8.45 -19.70 7.34
CA CYS A 216 -7.07 -19.26 7.11
C CYS A 216 -6.27 -20.24 6.25
N SER A 217 -6.89 -20.79 5.19
CA SER A 217 -6.23 -21.73 4.28
C SER A 217 -5.23 -21.06 3.35
N ASP A 218 -5.47 -19.80 2.97
CA ASP A 218 -4.60 -19.07 2.05
C ASP A 218 -3.56 -18.26 2.83
N PRO A 219 -2.27 -18.61 2.80
CA PRO A 219 -1.24 -17.91 3.57
C PRO A 219 -0.85 -16.56 2.96
N THR A 220 -1.26 -16.29 1.72
CA THR A 220 -0.88 -15.10 0.96
C THR A 220 -2.08 -14.40 0.36
N PHE A 221 -2.08 -13.08 0.41
CA PHE A 221 -3.10 -12.22 -0.20
C PHE A 221 -2.51 -11.35 -1.28
N THR A 222 -3.24 -11.15 -2.38
CA THR A 222 -2.87 -10.27 -3.49
C THR A 222 -4.04 -9.38 -3.86
N MET A 223 -3.77 -8.19 -4.40
CA MET A 223 -4.79 -7.23 -4.78
C MET A 223 -4.49 -6.68 -6.17
N ASP A 224 -5.52 -6.62 -7.02
CA ASP A 224 -5.41 -6.09 -8.38
C ASP A 224 -4.90 -4.65 -8.39
N GLY A 225 -3.86 -4.42 -9.19
CA GLY A 225 -3.19 -3.13 -9.33
C GLY A 225 -1.97 -2.94 -8.42
N LEU A 226 -1.68 -3.87 -7.50
CA LEU A 226 -0.43 -3.87 -6.73
C LEU A 226 0.44 -5.07 -7.07
N PRO A 227 1.76 -4.91 -7.29
CA PRO A 227 2.66 -6.01 -7.65
C PRO A 227 3.09 -6.88 -6.46
N TRP A 228 2.70 -6.52 -5.23
CA TRP A 228 3.16 -7.17 -4.01
C TRP A 228 2.09 -8.07 -3.39
N SER A 229 2.55 -9.11 -2.70
CA SER A 229 1.70 -9.99 -1.91
C SER A 229 1.89 -9.74 -0.42
N ILE A 230 0.84 -9.99 0.36
CA ILE A 230 0.83 -9.91 1.82
C ILE A 230 0.90 -11.32 2.38
N GLN A 231 1.88 -11.58 3.24
CA GLN A 231 1.89 -12.80 4.07
C GLN A 231 0.90 -12.62 5.22
N LEU A 232 -0.18 -13.40 5.24
CA LEU A 232 -1.25 -13.30 6.22
C LEU A 232 -0.92 -14.07 7.51
N GLN A 233 -1.69 -13.79 8.56
CA GLN A 233 -1.66 -14.56 9.80
C GLN A 233 -2.32 -15.92 9.59
N ASP A 234 -1.84 -16.93 10.33
CA ASP A 234 -2.34 -18.30 10.27
C ASP A 234 -3.63 -18.51 11.09
N THR A 235 -4.07 -17.48 11.84
CA THR A 235 -5.30 -17.51 12.64
C THR A 235 -6.24 -16.36 12.25
N ILE A 236 -7.54 -16.59 12.35
CA ILE A 236 -8.55 -15.60 11.99
C ILE A 236 -8.52 -14.41 12.97
N GLU A 237 -8.24 -14.68 14.24
CA GLU A 237 -8.04 -13.65 15.27
C GLU A 237 -6.81 -12.80 14.96
N GLY A 238 -5.72 -13.43 14.49
CA GLY A 238 -4.52 -12.75 14.05
C GLY A 238 -4.81 -11.82 12.87
N ARG A 239 -5.50 -12.32 11.83
CA ARG A 239 -5.89 -11.52 10.67
C ARG A 239 -6.78 -10.35 11.08
N ALA A 240 -7.79 -10.60 11.91
CA ALA A 240 -8.69 -9.57 12.43
C ALA A 240 -7.95 -8.50 13.24
N SER A 241 -6.94 -8.88 14.04
CA SER A 241 -6.09 -7.93 14.75
C SER A 241 -5.28 -7.04 13.81
N VAL A 242 -4.68 -7.60 12.75
CA VAL A 242 -3.92 -6.81 11.76
C VAL A 242 -4.85 -5.83 11.03
N VAL A 243 -6.03 -6.29 10.61
CA VAL A 243 -7.05 -5.43 9.98
C VAL A 243 -7.48 -4.30 10.89
N LYS A 244 -7.65 -4.57 12.19
CA LYS A 244 -7.99 -3.54 13.18
C LYS A 244 -6.87 -2.51 13.33
N ASP A 245 -5.62 -2.96 13.45
CA ASP A 245 -4.45 -2.05 13.53
C ASP A 245 -4.36 -1.18 12.26
N PHE A 246 -4.59 -1.77 11.09
CA PHE A 246 -4.54 -1.05 9.82
C PHE A 246 -5.70 -0.07 9.65
N SER A 247 -6.90 -0.42 10.11
CA SER A 247 -8.04 0.49 10.19
C SER A 247 -7.70 1.74 11.00
N GLN A 248 -7.08 1.57 12.17
CA GLN A 248 -6.65 2.69 13.02
C GLN A 248 -5.59 3.55 12.33
N ARG A 249 -4.64 2.94 11.60
CA ARG A 249 -3.64 3.69 10.84
C ARG A 249 -4.25 4.46 9.68
N CYS A 250 -5.21 3.87 8.96
CA CYS A 250 -5.96 4.56 7.90
C CYS A 250 -6.72 5.77 8.46
N GLU A 251 -7.37 5.62 9.62
CA GLU A 251 -8.04 6.72 10.32
C GLU A 251 -7.08 7.86 10.64
N GLN A 252 -5.89 7.57 11.19
CA GLN A 252 -4.87 8.58 11.50
C GLN A 252 -4.40 9.34 10.24
N ILE A 253 -4.15 8.61 9.14
CA ILE A 253 -3.76 9.21 7.86
C ILE A 253 -4.87 10.15 7.36
N LEU A 254 -6.13 9.71 7.42
CA LEU A 254 -7.28 10.50 7.00
C LEU A 254 -7.49 11.75 7.86
N GLN A 255 -7.32 11.63 9.18
CA GLN A 255 -7.43 12.76 10.10
C GLN A 255 -6.38 13.84 9.78
N GLU A 256 -5.12 13.46 9.57
CA GLU A 256 -4.08 14.42 9.19
C GLU A 256 -4.32 14.99 7.77
N ALA A 257 -4.73 14.16 6.81
CA ALA A 257 -5.08 14.63 5.46
C ALA A 257 -6.22 15.67 5.47
N MET A 258 -7.26 15.43 6.27
CA MET A 258 -8.41 16.33 6.42
C MET A 258 -8.03 17.63 7.14
N LYS A 259 -7.12 17.55 8.11
CA LYS A 259 -6.59 18.71 8.84
C LYS A 259 -5.77 19.64 7.94
N TRP A 260 -4.92 19.10 7.07
CA TRP A 260 -4.01 19.90 6.24
C TRP A 260 -4.57 20.26 4.87
N ALA A 261 -5.39 19.40 4.25
CA ALA A 261 -5.93 19.60 2.90
C ALA A 261 -7.39 19.12 2.79
N PRO A 262 -8.36 19.75 3.49
CA PRO A 262 -9.73 19.25 3.59
C PRO A 262 -10.45 19.16 2.24
N ALA A 263 -10.37 20.19 1.39
CA ALA A 263 -11.09 20.23 0.11
C ALA A 263 -10.59 19.14 -0.87
N ILE A 264 -9.28 18.95 -0.94
CA ILE A 264 -8.64 17.95 -1.82
C ILE A 264 -8.95 16.54 -1.31
N THR A 265 -8.73 16.31 -0.01
CA THR A 265 -9.02 15.03 0.66
C THR A 265 -10.49 14.65 0.49
N HIS A 266 -11.41 15.59 0.71
CA HIS A 266 -12.84 15.39 0.48
C HIS A 266 -13.16 14.98 -0.95
N SER A 267 -12.55 15.62 -1.95
CA SER A 267 -12.76 15.25 -3.35
C SER A 267 -12.28 13.83 -3.65
N HIS A 268 -11.13 13.42 -3.10
CA HIS A 268 -10.61 12.06 -3.23
C HIS A 268 -11.48 11.04 -2.51
N LEU A 269 -11.98 11.35 -1.32
CA LEU A 269 -12.88 10.46 -0.57
C LEU A 269 -14.21 10.25 -1.29
N LEU A 270 -14.76 11.29 -1.93
CA LEU A 270 -15.94 11.16 -2.78
C LEU A 270 -15.70 10.18 -3.93
N GLU A 271 -14.54 10.26 -4.58
CA GLU A 271 -14.17 9.36 -5.67
C GLU A 271 -13.94 7.93 -5.16
N CYS A 272 -13.24 7.77 -4.03
CA CYS A 272 -13.08 6.49 -3.34
C CYS A 272 -14.43 5.87 -3.01
N PHE A 273 -15.38 6.67 -2.51
CA PHE A 273 -16.72 6.20 -2.16
C PHE A 273 -17.45 5.60 -3.37
N LEU A 274 -17.39 6.27 -4.52
CA LEU A 274 -17.99 5.76 -5.76
C LEU A 274 -17.33 4.46 -6.24
N LEU A 275 -16.01 4.34 -6.10
CA LEU A 275 -15.27 3.12 -6.46
C LEU A 275 -15.58 1.96 -5.49
N LEU A 276 -15.55 2.22 -4.18
CA LEU A 276 -15.81 1.22 -3.14
C LEU A 276 -17.25 0.73 -3.18
N THR A 277 -18.23 1.61 -3.41
CA THR A 277 -19.63 1.20 -3.59
C THR A 277 -19.80 0.33 -4.83
N ALA A 278 -19.20 0.67 -5.97
CA ALA A 278 -19.22 -0.17 -7.16
C ALA A 278 -18.63 -1.58 -6.89
N LEU A 279 -17.50 -1.65 -6.19
CA LEU A 279 -16.89 -2.91 -5.75
C LEU A 279 -17.84 -3.69 -4.82
N LEU A 280 -18.41 -3.06 -3.80
CA LEU A 280 -19.35 -3.69 -2.88
C LEU A 280 -20.60 -4.22 -3.58
N TYR A 281 -21.14 -3.50 -4.57
CA TYR A 281 -22.25 -3.98 -5.40
C TYR A 281 -21.83 -5.22 -6.19
N GLN A 282 -20.65 -5.21 -6.81
CA GLN A 282 -20.11 -6.38 -7.51
C GLN A 282 -19.89 -7.57 -6.56
N TYR A 283 -19.37 -7.33 -5.35
CA TYR A 283 -19.21 -8.35 -4.33
C TYR A 283 -20.56 -8.91 -3.86
N CYS A 284 -21.53 -8.06 -3.49
CA CYS A 284 -22.88 -8.48 -3.15
C CYS A 284 -23.52 -9.31 -4.26
N TRP A 285 -23.26 -8.96 -5.52
CA TRP A 285 -23.74 -9.70 -6.68
C TRP A 285 -23.07 -11.07 -6.81
N ILE A 286 -21.74 -11.16 -6.65
CA ILE A 286 -20.98 -12.43 -6.65
C ILE A 286 -21.44 -13.34 -5.50
N TYR A 287 -21.64 -12.82 -4.29
CA TYR A 287 -22.15 -13.61 -3.17
C TYR A 287 -23.56 -14.15 -3.43
N ARG A 288 -24.47 -13.32 -3.99
CA ARG A 288 -25.80 -13.77 -4.41
C ARG A 288 -25.72 -14.81 -5.53
N LEU A 289 -24.81 -14.65 -6.49
CA LEU A 289 -24.59 -15.60 -7.58
C LEU A 289 -24.02 -16.93 -7.10
N ARG A 290 -23.11 -16.90 -6.11
CA ARG A 290 -22.52 -18.10 -5.49
C ARG A 290 -23.54 -18.84 -4.61
N ALA A 291 -24.36 -18.10 -3.86
CA ALA A 291 -25.49 -18.66 -3.12
C ALA A 291 -26.55 -19.28 -4.06
N LEU A 292 -26.86 -18.61 -5.18
CA LEU A 292 -27.68 -19.16 -6.25
C LEU A 292 -27.04 -20.40 -6.89
N GLY A 293 -25.73 -20.41 -7.13
CA GLY A 293 -25.01 -21.56 -7.67
C GLY A 293 -25.04 -22.78 -6.76
N GLN A 294 -24.88 -22.59 -5.44
CA GLN A 294 -25.01 -23.65 -4.43
C GLN A 294 -26.46 -24.16 -4.33
N LEU A 295 -27.44 -23.26 -4.40
CA LEU A 295 -28.85 -23.62 -4.45
C LEU A 295 -29.19 -24.43 -5.72
N VAL A 296 -28.67 -24.03 -6.87
CA VAL A 296 -28.86 -24.73 -8.15
C VAL A 296 -28.18 -26.11 -8.15
N GLN A 297 -26.99 -26.25 -7.56
CA GLN A 297 -26.35 -27.56 -7.36
C GLN A 297 -27.16 -28.46 -6.41
N SER A 298 -27.75 -27.89 -5.35
CA SER A 298 -28.68 -28.58 -4.45
C SER A 298 -29.95 -29.04 -5.17
N LEU A 299 -30.43 -28.30 -6.17
CA LEU A 299 -31.65 -28.60 -6.92
C LEU A 299 -31.39 -29.55 -8.11
N SER A 300 -30.15 -29.65 -8.60
CA SER A 300 -29.79 -30.41 -9.81
C SER A 300 -29.18 -31.80 -9.57
N GLY A 301 -28.93 -32.22 -8.32
CA GLY A 301 -28.13 -33.41 -8.03
C GLY A 301 -28.77 -34.43 -7.10
N ASN A 302 -29.55 -35.38 -7.66
CA ASN A 302 -29.65 -36.73 -7.11
C ASN A 302 -28.24 -37.37 -7.21
N ASN A 303 -27.43 -37.32 -6.15
CA ASN A 303 -26.56 -38.43 -5.76
C ASN A 303 -25.90 -38.19 -4.39
N LYS A 304 -26.07 -39.19 -3.52
CA LYS A 304 -25.51 -39.28 -2.18
C LYS A 304 -24.00 -39.46 -2.24
N THR A 305 -23.23 -38.50 -1.74
CA THR A 305 -21.96 -38.77 -1.06
C THR A 305 -21.80 -37.79 0.10
N LEU A 306 -21.53 -38.36 1.28
CA LEU A 306 -21.55 -37.75 2.60
C LEU A 306 -20.56 -36.58 2.76
N LEU A 307 -21.07 -35.43 3.20
CA LEU A 307 -20.36 -34.41 3.97
C LEU A 307 -21.26 -34.01 5.16
N PRO A 308 -20.69 -33.72 6.34
CA PRO A 308 -21.44 -33.75 7.60
C PRO A 308 -22.42 -32.57 7.72
N ASP A 309 -23.56 -32.86 8.34
CA ASP A 309 -24.60 -31.92 8.75
C ASP A 309 -23.99 -30.60 9.27
N ARG A 310 -24.26 -29.51 8.54
CA ARG A 310 -24.29 -28.17 9.11
C ARG A 310 -25.69 -27.61 8.90
N ASP A 311 -26.38 -27.36 10.01
CA ASP A 311 -27.68 -26.71 10.11
C ASP A 311 -27.77 -25.47 9.19
N CYS A 312 -28.49 -25.62 8.07
CA CYS A 312 -28.81 -24.51 7.16
C CYS A 312 -29.85 -23.53 7.73
N THR A 313 -30.31 -23.72 8.96
CA THR A 313 -31.20 -22.81 9.68
C THR A 313 -30.45 -21.75 10.50
N SER A 314 -29.12 -21.79 10.52
CA SER A 314 -28.24 -20.90 11.29
C SER A 314 -27.46 -19.87 10.46
N TRP A 315 -27.80 -19.66 9.18
CA TRP A 315 -27.28 -18.52 8.43
C TRP A 315 -28.14 -17.29 8.75
N PRO A 316 -27.66 -16.34 9.57
CA PRO A 316 -28.56 -15.64 10.44
C PRO A 316 -29.21 -14.45 9.73
N LYS A 317 -30.41 -14.14 10.22
CA LYS A 317 -31.08 -12.83 10.17
C LYS A 317 -30.17 -11.62 10.52
N GLU A 318 -28.92 -11.85 10.93
CA GLU A 318 -27.87 -10.86 11.15
C GLU A 318 -27.41 -10.15 9.87
N TYR A 319 -27.43 -10.76 8.68
CA TYR A 319 -26.94 -10.08 7.47
C TYR A 319 -27.84 -8.93 6.98
N ALA A 320 -29.13 -8.97 7.32
CA ALA A 320 -30.06 -7.87 7.04
C ALA A 320 -30.05 -6.80 8.15
N SER A 321 -29.68 -7.18 9.39
CA SER A 321 -29.55 -6.25 10.52
C SER A 321 -28.14 -5.68 10.72
N SER A 322 -27.14 -6.14 9.96
CA SER A 322 -25.73 -5.72 10.07
C SER A 322 -25.23 -4.85 8.92
N TYR A 323 -26.13 -4.28 8.10
CA TYR A 323 -25.81 -3.08 7.31
C TYR A 323 -25.17 -2.06 8.27
N GLY A 324 -23.84 -1.93 8.23
CA GLY A 324 -23.05 -1.05 9.08
C GLY A 324 -22.17 -1.66 10.19
N ALA A 325 -22.01 -2.99 10.36
CA ALA A 325 -21.30 -3.51 11.55
C ALA A 325 -19.90 -4.15 11.36
N SER A 326 -19.42 -4.47 10.15
CA SER A 326 -18.00 -4.89 9.98
C SER A 326 -17.44 -4.86 8.56
N SER A 327 -18.28 -4.87 7.52
CA SER A 327 -17.84 -4.88 6.11
C SER A 327 -17.55 -3.50 5.52
N ASP A 328 -17.99 -2.43 6.17
CA ASP A 328 -18.03 -1.08 5.61
C ASP A 328 -17.05 -0.14 6.32
N THR A 329 -16.05 -0.66 7.04
CA THR A 329 -15.16 0.20 7.85
C THR A 329 -14.40 1.19 6.99
N SER A 330 -13.99 0.82 5.78
CA SER A 330 -13.34 1.76 4.84
C SER A 330 -14.26 2.95 4.49
N LEU A 331 -15.52 2.67 4.15
CA LEU A 331 -16.55 3.67 3.86
C LEU A 331 -16.91 4.50 5.09
N LYS A 332 -17.05 3.83 6.24
CA LYS A 332 -17.35 4.46 7.52
C LYS A 332 -16.23 5.40 7.93
N LEU A 333 -14.96 4.99 7.82
CA LEU A 333 -13.81 5.86 8.09
C LEU A 333 -13.78 7.07 7.17
N ALA A 334 -14.06 6.88 5.87
CA ALA A 334 -14.18 7.99 4.93
C ALA A 334 -15.31 8.96 5.33
N MET A 335 -16.47 8.45 5.75
CA MET A 335 -17.59 9.27 6.23
C MET A 335 -17.28 9.98 7.57
N ASP A 336 -16.71 9.26 8.53
CA ASP A 336 -16.36 9.78 9.85
C ASP A 336 -15.29 10.89 9.75
N ALA A 337 -14.32 10.75 8.83
CA ALA A 337 -13.34 11.79 8.52
C ALA A 337 -14.00 13.07 7.97
N VAL A 338 -15.06 12.95 7.17
CA VAL A 338 -15.81 14.10 6.66
C VAL A 338 -16.68 14.73 7.75
N ILE A 339 -17.36 13.91 8.56
CA ILE A 339 -18.25 14.39 9.64
C ILE A 339 -17.45 15.13 10.71
N SER A 340 -16.28 14.62 11.08
CA SER A 340 -15.39 15.25 12.06
C SER A 340 -14.83 16.61 11.59
N ALA A 341 -14.87 16.91 10.29
CA ALA A 341 -14.49 18.20 9.74
C ALA A 341 -15.57 19.30 9.89
N GLY A 342 -16.77 18.98 10.41
CA GLY A 342 -17.85 19.93 10.72
C GLY A 342 -19.17 19.66 9.99
N SER A 343 -20.30 20.07 10.59
CA SER A 343 -21.66 19.76 10.08
C SER A 343 -21.98 20.36 8.70
N ASP A 344 -21.48 21.57 8.42
CA ASP A 344 -21.68 22.23 7.12
C ASP A 344 -20.94 21.50 6.00
N ASN A 345 -19.80 20.88 6.31
CA ASN A 345 -19.02 20.09 5.38
C ASN A 345 -19.73 18.77 5.02
N THR A 346 -20.48 18.16 5.95
CA THR A 346 -21.26 16.95 5.69
C THR A 346 -22.38 17.18 4.67
N SER A 347 -23.13 18.30 4.78
CA SER A 347 -24.19 18.63 3.84
C SER A 347 -23.64 18.90 2.43
N MET A 348 -22.54 19.65 2.35
CA MET A 348 -21.83 19.89 1.08
C MET A 348 -21.24 18.60 0.49
N TYR A 349 -20.71 17.70 1.31
CA TYR A 349 -20.21 16.39 0.89
C TYR A 349 -21.31 15.54 0.27
N LEU A 350 -22.43 15.35 0.99
CA LEU A 350 -23.54 14.52 0.51
C LEU A 350 -24.20 15.10 -0.73
N SER A 351 -24.35 16.43 -0.80
CA SER A 351 -24.82 17.12 -2.01
C SER A 351 -23.88 16.89 -3.19
N SER A 352 -22.56 17.08 -2.98
CA SER A 352 -21.55 16.85 -4.02
C SER A 352 -21.50 15.38 -4.46
N LEU A 353 -21.62 14.44 -3.52
CA LEU A 353 -21.66 13.01 -3.79
C LEU A 353 -22.87 12.63 -4.64
N HIS A 354 -24.05 13.09 -4.24
CA HIS A 354 -25.29 12.86 -4.98
C HIS A 354 -25.19 13.39 -6.41
N MET A 355 -24.68 14.62 -6.57
CA MET A 355 -24.47 15.23 -7.88
C MET A 355 -23.51 14.39 -8.73
N ARG A 356 -22.32 14.06 -8.21
CA ARG A 356 -21.34 13.23 -8.95
C ARG A 356 -21.93 11.88 -9.37
N SER A 357 -22.60 11.18 -8.45
CA SER A 357 -23.24 9.88 -8.72
C SER A 357 -24.33 9.98 -9.78
N MET A 358 -25.22 10.98 -9.67
CA MET A 358 -26.31 11.21 -10.62
C MET A 358 -25.79 11.48 -12.03
N TYR A 359 -24.85 12.42 -12.18
CA TYR A 359 -24.34 12.81 -13.50
C TYR A 359 -23.47 11.72 -14.13
N LEU A 360 -22.65 11.01 -13.34
CA LEU A 360 -21.92 9.84 -13.85
C LEU A 360 -22.88 8.71 -14.29
N GLY A 361 -23.94 8.45 -13.52
CA GLY A 361 -24.95 7.47 -13.88
C GLY A 361 -25.70 7.84 -15.16
N GLN A 362 -26.07 9.11 -15.33
CA GLN A 362 -26.69 9.63 -16.55
C GLN A 362 -25.78 9.46 -17.77
N VAL A 363 -24.52 9.88 -17.67
CA VAL A 363 -23.55 9.74 -18.78
C VAL A 363 -23.32 8.26 -19.13
N LYS A 364 -23.11 7.40 -18.14
CA LYS A 364 -22.98 5.95 -18.37
C LYS A 364 -24.21 5.35 -19.05
N GLY A 365 -25.42 5.78 -18.66
CA GLY A 365 -26.66 5.38 -19.31
C GLY A 365 -26.77 5.89 -20.75
N MET A 366 -26.34 7.13 -21.01
CA MET A 366 -26.31 7.71 -22.36
C MET A 366 -25.33 6.98 -23.28
N LEU A 367 -24.15 6.60 -22.77
CA LEU A 367 -23.16 5.80 -23.49
C LEU A 367 -23.69 4.38 -23.77
N ALA A 368 -24.25 3.70 -22.77
CA ALA A 368 -24.82 2.37 -22.92
C ALA A 368 -25.98 2.32 -23.92
N SER A 369 -26.83 3.35 -23.95
CA SER A 369 -27.92 3.47 -24.93
C SER A 369 -27.42 3.65 -26.36
N ARG A 370 -26.21 4.17 -26.56
CA ARG A 370 -25.64 4.49 -27.88
C ARG A 370 -24.67 3.43 -28.38
N ALA A 371 -24.06 2.65 -27.48
CA ALA A 371 -23.29 1.46 -27.84
C ALA A 371 -24.14 0.36 -28.52
N ALA A 372 -25.47 0.48 -28.48
CA ALA A 372 -26.40 -0.40 -29.19
C ALA A 372 -26.64 0.02 -30.65
N ASP A 373 -26.19 1.21 -31.07
CA ASP A 373 -26.31 1.71 -32.44
C ASP A 373 -24.94 1.56 -33.13
N GLU A 374 -24.87 0.83 -34.26
CA GLU A 374 -23.62 0.39 -34.92
C GLU A 374 -22.83 1.50 -35.66
N ASP A 375 -23.23 2.78 -35.57
CA ASP A 375 -22.69 3.87 -36.39
C ASP A 375 -22.11 5.01 -35.51
N GLU A 376 -20.80 5.25 -35.65
CA GLU A 376 -19.91 6.10 -34.83
C GLU A 376 -19.56 5.57 -33.42
N THR A 377 -18.32 5.86 -32.99
CA THR A 377 -17.90 5.71 -31.60
C THR A 377 -18.87 6.50 -30.70
N PRO A 378 -19.64 5.84 -29.82
CA PRO A 378 -20.74 6.46 -29.05
C PRO A 378 -20.28 7.65 -28.21
N GLU A 379 -18.98 7.71 -27.89
CA GLU A 379 -18.29 8.77 -27.18
C GLU A 379 -18.27 10.08 -28.00
N VAL A 380 -17.85 10.03 -29.27
CA VAL A 380 -17.70 11.23 -30.13
C VAL A 380 -19.06 11.86 -30.42
N SER A 381 -20.08 11.04 -30.66
CA SER A 381 -21.46 11.51 -30.84
C SER A 381 -22.02 12.13 -29.56
N LEU A 382 -21.64 11.62 -28.38
CA LEU A 382 -22.07 12.18 -27.09
C LEU A 382 -21.36 13.49 -26.77
N ILE A 383 -20.07 13.62 -27.09
CA ILE A 383 -19.31 14.87 -26.97
C ILE A 383 -20.00 15.98 -27.77
N LYS A 384 -20.21 15.79 -29.08
CA LYS A 384 -20.84 16.79 -29.97
C LYS A 384 -22.21 17.24 -29.46
N ARG A 385 -23.01 16.30 -28.96
CA ARG A 385 -24.33 16.60 -28.39
C ARG A 385 -24.24 17.46 -27.14
N LEU A 386 -23.39 17.08 -26.18
CA LEU A 386 -23.26 17.82 -24.92
C LEU A 386 -22.62 19.20 -25.11
N GLU A 387 -21.72 19.37 -26.09
CA GLU A 387 -21.21 20.68 -26.50
C GLU A 387 -22.33 21.57 -27.05
N THR A 388 -23.17 21.04 -27.94
CA THR A 388 -24.33 21.76 -28.47
C THR A 388 -25.33 22.13 -27.36
N ASP A 389 -25.56 21.22 -26.40
CA ASP A 389 -26.43 21.47 -25.25
C ASP A 389 -25.86 22.56 -24.33
N PHE A 390 -24.53 22.61 -24.17
CA PHE A 390 -23.84 23.64 -23.42
C PHE A 390 -23.91 25.01 -24.08
N GLU A 391 -23.68 25.10 -25.40
CA GLU A 391 -23.85 26.35 -26.16
C GLU A 391 -25.28 26.89 -26.06
N ARG A 392 -26.29 26.01 -26.20
CA ARG A 392 -27.70 26.39 -26.01
C ARG A 392 -28.00 26.89 -24.61
N ALA A 393 -27.42 26.27 -23.58
CA ALA A 393 -27.58 26.69 -22.20
C ALA A 393 -26.91 28.05 -21.91
N ILE A 394 -25.76 28.33 -22.52
CA ILE A 394 -25.12 29.65 -22.42
C ILE A 394 -26.03 30.73 -23.03
N VAL A 395 -26.59 30.45 -24.21
CA VAL A 395 -27.49 31.38 -24.90
C VAL A 395 -28.80 31.60 -24.12
N SER A 396 -29.31 30.57 -23.44
CA SER A 396 -30.53 30.69 -22.63
C SER A 396 -30.34 31.50 -21.35
N GLY A 397 -29.10 31.64 -20.86
CA GLY A 397 -28.73 32.43 -19.69
C GLY A 397 -29.27 31.89 -18.36
N LYS A 398 -29.91 30.71 -18.36
CA LYS A 398 -30.48 30.11 -17.14
C LYS A 398 -29.42 29.31 -16.40
N TYR A 399 -29.21 29.69 -15.14
CA TYR A 399 -28.21 29.07 -14.27
C TYR A 399 -28.32 27.54 -14.20
N GLU A 400 -29.53 26.98 -14.04
CA GLU A 400 -29.70 25.52 -13.92
C GLU A 400 -29.41 24.77 -15.23
N GLU A 401 -29.69 25.37 -16.40
CA GLU A 401 -29.38 24.75 -17.69
C GLU A 401 -27.85 24.72 -17.91
N VAL A 402 -27.16 25.82 -17.58
CA VAL A 402 -25.69 25.92 -17.68
C VAL A 402 -25.02 24.96 -16.70
N LYS A 403 -25.47 24.93 -15.44
CA LYS A 403 -24.98 24.01 -14.41
C LYS A 403 -25.17 22.55 -14.85
N ASN A 404 -26.34 22.19 -15.36
CA ASN A 404 -26.62 20.83 -15.83
C ASN A 404 -25.70 20.41 -16.99
N ALA A 405 -25.49 21.30 -17.96
CA ALA A 405 -24.59 21.03 -19.09
C ALA A 405 -23.13 20.88 -18.64
N ILE A 406 -22.63 21.75 -17.74
CA ILE A 406 -21.28 21.65 -17.18
C ILE A 406 -21.08 20.33 -16.43
N MET A 407 -22.06 19.93 -15.61
CA MET A 407 -21.97 18.68 -14.84
C MET A 407 -21.95 17.43 -15.73
N LEU A 408 -22.75 17.40 -16.81
CA LEU A 408 -22.74 16.31 -17.79
C LEU A 408 -21.42 16.23 -18.56
N LEU A 409 -20.90 17.38 -19.02
CA LEU A 409 -19.59 17.44 -19.70
C LEU A 409 -18.45 16.99 -18.77
N THR A 410 -18.48 17.43 -17.51
CA THR A 410 -17.50 17.03 -16.50
C THR A 410 -17.55 15.53 -16.23
N ALA A 411 -18.76 14.96 -16.08
CA ALA A 411 -18.94 13.52 -15.88
C ALA A 411 -18.49 12.69 -17.10
N LEU A 412 -18.72 13.19 -18.32
CA LEU A 412 -18.22 12.58 -19.56
C LEU A 412 -16.70 12.60 -19.61
N PHE A 413 -16.08 13.75 -19.34
CA PHE A 413 -14.62 13.89 -19.31
C PHE A 413 -13.97 12.90 -18.32
N VAL A 414 -14.54 12.76 -17.12
CA VAL A 414 -14.06 11.80 -16.11
C VAL A 414 -14.21 10.36 -16.59
N THR A 415 -15.33 10.02 -17.24
CA THR A 415 -15.61 8.66 -17.74
C THR A 415 -14.61 8.27 -18.84
N LEU A 416 -14.36 9.17 -19.79
CA LEU A 416 -13.41 8.95 -20.88
C LEU A 416 -11.96 8.83 -20.40
N LYS A 417 -11.58 9.57 -19.36
CA LYS A 417 -10.25 9.46 -18.74
C LYS A 417 -10.03 8.11 -18.04
N GLY A 418 -11.08 7.52 -17.48
CA GLY A 418 -11.01 6.22 -16.80
C GLY A 418 -10.74 5.05 -17.76
N GLU A 419 -11.22 5.12 -18.99
CA GLU A 419 -11.01 4.06 -20.01
C GLU A 419 -9.58 4.05 -20.56
N LEU A 420 -8.89 5.20 -20.57
CA LEU A 420 -7.49 5.33 -20.99
C LEU A 420 -6.45 4.79 -19.99
N HIS A 421 -6.84 4.40 -18.77
CA HIS A 421 -5.95 3.80 -17.76
C HIS A 421 -6.24 2.32 -17.49
N LEU A 422 -7.21 1.73 -18.19
CA LEU A 422 -7.53 0.30 -18.15
C LEU A 422 -7.04 -0.45 -19.40
N GLY A 423 -6.28 0.21 -20.28
CA GLY A 423 -5.65 -0.35 -21.48
C GLY A 423 -4.18 -0.73 -21.28
#